data_AF-A0A9P9Y1X1-F1
#
_entry.id   AF-A0A9P9Y1X1-F1
#
_cell.length_a   1.000
_cell.length_b   1.000
_cell.length_c   1.000
_cell.angle_alpha   90.00
_cell.angle_beta   90.00
_cell.angle_gamma   90.00
#
_symmetry.space_group_name_H-M   'P 1'
#
loop_
_entity.id
_entity.type
_entity.pdbx_description
1 polymer ?
#
loop_
_entity_poly.entity_id
_entity_poly.type
_entity_poly.pdbx_seq_one_letter_code
_entity_poly.pdbx_strand_id
1 'polypeptide(L)'
;MADTLSARALRGSPILLLLPMIICALATFIIPIGETIEIFREKGAFTHNGVSVPIYTSFYGIKALDATLTDITLAFAQSQMHPADPASYWQGMAFVNEYAGLYAIILLEGCREVHKGTIFRYPTVLALSGQFIVNALLAPLWFFAFSLYAHLVTSSPARAAISASDAAAVLPTLMLAYYPASLAAEF
;
A
#
# COMPACT_ATOMS: atom_id res chain seq x y z
N MET A 1 -28.54 13.25 -19.43
CA MET A 1 -27.42 13.13 -20.39
C MET A 1 -26.79 11.76 -20.14
N ALA A 2 -26.70 10.88 -21.14
CA ALA A 2 -26.15 9.53 -20.94
C ALA A 2 -24.68 9.64 -20.51
N ASP A 3 -24.32 9.00 -19.40
CA ASP A 3 -22.97 9.09 -18.85
C ASP A 3 -22.02 8.18 -19.64
N THR A 4 -21.41 8.74 -20.69
CA THR A 4 -20.50 7.99 -21.56
C THR A 4 -19.16 7.74 -20.87
N LEU A 5 -18.47 6.67 -21.26
CA LEU A 5 -17.12 6.36 -20.75
C LEU A 5 -16.16 7.56 -20.91
N SER A 6 -16.26 8.28 -22.04
CA SER A 6 -15.44 9.46 -22.33
C SER A 6 -15.73 10.63 -21.38
N ALA A 7 -16.99 10.90 -21.06
CA ALA A 7 -17.34 11.95 -20.09
C ALA A 7 -16.80 11.63 -18.69
N ARG A 8 -16.78 10.34 -18.33
CA ARG A 8 -16.26 9.86 -17.04
C ARG A 8 -14.74 9.91 -16.98
N ALA A 9 -14.07 9.51 -18.06
CA ALA A 9 -12.63 9.65 -18.20
C ALA A 9 -12.21 11.10 -18.06
N LEU A 10 -12.96 12.04 -18.65
CA LEU A 10 -12.68 13.46 -18.53
C LEU A 10 -12.87 13.99 -17.10
N ARG A 11 -13.88 13.51 -16.36
CA ARG A 11 -14.09 13.90 -14.96
C ARG A 11 -13.06 13.29 -14.01
N GLY A 12 -12.58 12.08 -14.29
CA GLY A 12 -11.58 11.38 -13.49
C GLY A 12 -10.13 11.77 -13.82
N SER A 13 -9.86 12.34 -15.00
CA SER A 13 -8.50 12.65 -15.46
C SER A 13 -7.70 13.59 -14.55
N PRO A 14 -8.27 14.52 -13.76
CA PRO A 14 -7.49 15.31 -12.81
C PRO A 14 -6.74 14.45 -11.79
N ILE A 15 -7.25 13.27 -11.43
CA ILE A 15 -6.58 12.33 -10.51
C ILE A 15 -5.24 11.86 -11.10
N LEU A 16 -5.16 11.72 -12.43
CA LEU A 16 -3.94 11.30 -13.11
C LEU A 16 -2.84 12.36 -13.08
N LEU A 17 -3.17 13.63 -12.80
CA LEU A 17 -2.17 14.69 -12.62
C LEU A 17 -1.31 14.49 -11.37
N LEU A 18 -1.72 13.62 -10.45
CA LEU A 18 -0.90 13.20 -9.30
C LEU A 18 0.27 12.32 -9.73
N LEU A 19 0.14 11.55 -10.81
CA LEU A 19 1.19 10.63 -11.28
C LEU A 19 2.51 11.34 -11.59
N PRO A 20 2.59 12.42 -12.39
CA PRO A 20 3.86 13.09 -12.65
C PRO A 20 4.50 13.66 -11.37
N MET A 21 3.72 14.18 -10.42
CA MET A 21 4.27 14.66 -9.14
C MET A 21 4.90 13.52 -8.33
N ILE A 22 4.23 12.38 -8.28
CA ILE A 22 4.70 11.19 -7.57
C ILE A 22 5.93 10.60 -8.28
N ILE A 23 5.93 10.53 -9.61
CA ILE A 23 7.10 10.08 -10.38
C ILE A 23 8.30 10.99 -10.11
N CYS A 24 8.11 12.32 -10.12
CA CYS A 24 9.18 13.26 -9.80
C CYS A 24 9.70 13.06 -8.37
N ALA A 25 8.81 12.93 -7.38
CA ALA A 25 9.21 12.65 -6.01
C ALA A 25 10.00 11.32 -5.90
N LEU A 26 9.50 10.24 -6.51
CA LEU A 26 10.18 8.95 -6.51
C LEU A 26 11.55 9.01 -7.18
N ALA A 27 11.67 9.72 -8.30
CA ALA A 27 12.94 9.90 -8.98
C ALA A 27 13.99 10.58 -8.08
N THR A 28 13.58 11.49 -7.18
CA THR A 28 14.49 12.14 -6.23
C THR A 28 14.94 11.23 -5.09
N PHE A 29 14.13 10.26 -4.68
CA PHE A 29 14.45 9.37 -3.54
C PHE A 29 15.07 8.03 -3.96
N ILE A 30 14.79 7.54 -5.17
CA ILE A 30 15.23 6.21 -5.63
C ILE A 30 16.76 6.08 -5.65
N ILE A 31 17.48 7.13 -6.07
CA ILE A 31 18.95 7.07 -6.19
C ILE A 31 19.59 6.91 -4.80
N PRO A 32 19.33 7.79 -3.80
CA PRO A 32 19.85 7.61 -2.45
C PRO A 32 19.47 6.27 -1.79
N ILE A 33 18.25 5.79 -2.04
CA ILE A 33 17.78 4.50 -1.52
C ILE A 33 18.62 3.36 -2.13
N GLY A 34 18.84 3.38 -3.44
CA GLY A 34 19.64 2.36 -4.14
C GLY A 34 21.07 2.30 -3.60
N GLU A 35 21.75 3.45 -3.47
CA GLU A 35 23.10 3.53 -2.91
C GLU A 35 23.16 2.98 -1.48
N THR A 36 22.16 3.29 -0.67
CA THR A 36 22.07 2.81 0.71
C THR A 36 21.89 1.29 0.78
N ILE A 37 21.04 0.72 -0.09
CA ILE A 37 20.82 -0.72 -0.19
C ILE A 37 22.11 -1.44 -0.60
N GLU A 38 22.86 -0.90 -1.58
CA GLU A 38 24.13 -1.47 -2.01
C GLU A 38 25.15 -1.50 -0.87
N ILE A 39 25.29 -0.41 -0.11
CA ILE A 39 26.18 -0.34 1.06
C ILE A 39 25.83 -1.42 2.08
N PHE A 40 24.54 -1.60 2.38
CA PHE A 40 24.09 -2.64 3.31
C PHE A 40 24.38 -4.04 2.78
N ARG A 41 24.13 -4.27 1.49
CA ARG A 41 24.39 -5.56 0.82
C ARG A 41 25.87 -5.92 0.84
N GLU A 42 26.76 -4.98 0.55
CA GLU A 42 28.22 -5.19 0.59
C GLU A 42 28.70 -5.55 2.00
N LYS A 43 28.15 -4.89 3.03
CA LYS A 43 28.48 -5.15 4.43
C LYS A 43 27.85 -6.44 4.97
N GLY A 44 26.80 -6.95 4.31
CA GLY A 44 26.01 -8.08 4.79
C GLY A 44 25.23 -7.81 6.08
N ALA A 45 25.19 -6.55 6.53
CA ALA A 45 24.55 -6.13 7.76
C ALA A 45 24.03 -4.70 7.65
N PHE A 46 22.86 -4.45 8.24
CA PHE A 46 22.43 -3.10 8.57
C PHE A 46 23.24 -2.62 9.77
N THR A 47 23.82 -1.41 9.68
CA THR A 47 24.57 -0.80 10.79
C THR A 47 24.16 0.66 10.95
N HIS A 48 23.55 1.01 12.07
CA HIS A 48 23.12 2.38 12.37
C HIS A 48 23.08 2.64 13.88
N ASN A 49 23.61 3.78 14.34
CA ASN A 49 23.60 4.21 15.75
C ASN A 49 23.97 3.11 16.76
N GLY A 50 25.01 2.33 16.47
CA GLY A 50 25.50 1.26 17.35
C GLY A 50 24.70 -0.06 17.28
N VAL A 51 23.61 -0.10 16.52
CA VAL A 51 22.88 -1.34 16.21
C VAL A 51 23.45 -1.97 14.94
N SER A 52 23.69 -3.28 14.99
CA SER A 52 24.11 -4.07 13.83
C SER A 52 23.25 -5.33 13.72
N VAL A 53 22.60 -5.51 12.58
CA VAL A 53 21.70 -6.65 12.30
C VAL A 53 22.11 -7.30 10.98
N PRO A 54 22.31 -8.63 10.93
CA PRO A 54 22.67 -9.32 9.70
C PRO A 54 21.51 -9.29 8.69
N ILE A 55 21.85 -9.22 7.41
CA ILE A 55 20.87 -9.20 6.32
C ILE A 55 20.61 -10.65 5.88
N TYR A 56 19.36 -11.09 6.02
CA TYR A 56 18.91 -12.34 5.43
C TYR A 56 18.56 -12.13 3.96
N THR A 57 19.08 -13.00 3.10
CA THR A 57 18.85 -12.95 1.64
C THR A 57 18.09 -14.15 1.11
N SER A 58 17.68 -15.08 1.98
CA SER A 58 16.87 -16.24 1.63
C SER A 58 15.74 -16.42 2.64
N PHE A 59 14.51 -16.45 2.12
CA PHE A 59 13.27 -16.53 2.91
C PHE A 59 12.44 -17.73 2.44
N TYR A 60 12.15 -17.78 1.14
CA TYR A 60 11.30 -18.80 0.52
C TYR A 60 12.08 -19.75 -0.40
N GLY A 61 13.37 -19.49 -0.64
CA GLY A 61 14.23 -20.29 -1.50
C GLY A 61 14.07 -19.99 -3.00
N ILE A 62 13.21 -19.04 -3.36
CA ILE A 62 12.99 -18.60 -4.74
C ILE A 62 13.86 -17.36 -4.98
N LYS A 63 15.00 -17.53 -5.66
CA LYS A 63 16.03 -16.48 -5.80
C LYS A 63 15.51 -15.10 -6.19
N ALA A 64 14.66 -15.01 -7.21
CA ALA A 64 14.13 -13.73 -7.67
C ALA A 64 13.23 -13.07 -6.61
N LEU A 65 12.34 -13.84 -5.99
CA LEU A 65 11.44 -13.37 -4.95
C LEU A 65 12.22 -12.94 -3.70
N ASP A 66 13.16 -13.77 -3.24
CA ASP A 66 13.98 -13.49 -2.07
C ASP A 66 14.85 -12.24 -2.29
N ALA A 67 15.40 -12.03 -3.49
CA ALA A 67 16.15 -10.83 -3.84
C ALA A 67 15.28 -9.58 -3.77
N THR A 68 14.10 -9.59 -4.39
CA THR A 68 13.15 -8.46 -4.33
C THR A 68 12.71 -8.15 -2.91
N LEU A 69 12.38 -9.17 -2.12
CA LEU A 69 11.99 -8.98 -0.72
C LEU A 69 13.14 -8.46 0.15
N THR A 70 14.38 -8.88 -0.14
CA THR A 70 15.58 -8.33 0.51
C THR A 70 15.69 -6.83 0.23
N ASP A 71 15.59 -6.40 -1.03
CA ASP A 71 15.72 -4.98 -1.40
C ASP A 71 14.61 -4.14 -0.77
N ILE A 72 13.37 -4.61 -0.79
CA ILE A 72 12.24 -3.95 -0.12
C ILE A 72 12.53 -3.84 1.38
N THR A 73 12.97 -4.92 2.02
CA THR A 73 13.28 -4.92 3.47
C THR A 73 14.39 -3.93 3.80
N LEU A 74 15.44 -3.86 2.98
CA LEU A 74 16.55 -2.93 3.17
C LEU A 74 16.13 -1.47 2.96
N ALA A 75 15.27 -1.19 1.98
CA ALA A 75 14.73 0.14 1.73
C ALA A 75 14.00 0.71 2.97
N PHE A 76 13.37 -0.15 3.77
CA PHE A 76 12.64 0.23 4.97
C PHE A 76 13.41 -0.05 6.27
N ALA A 77 14.61 -0.63 6.24
CA ALA A 77 15.30 -1.12 7.43
C ALA A 77 15.43 -0.07 8.54
N GLN A 78 15.81 1.17 8.21
CA GLN A 78 15.92 2.25 9.21
C GLN A 78 14.58 2.57 9.90
N SER A 79 13.46 2.45 9.18
CA SER A 79 12.11 2.66 9.74
C SER A 79 11.58 1.48 10.56
N GLN A 80 12.29 0.36 10.60
CA GLN A 80 11.87 -0.86 11.31
C GLN A 80 12.76 -1.17 12.53
N MET A 81 13.98 -0.61 12.57
CA MET A 81 14.97 -0.96 13.60
C MET A 81 14.93 0.01 14.79
N HIS A 82 14.06 -0.27 15.75
CA HIS A 82 14.14 0.32 17.09
C HIS A 82 15.16 -0.46 17.94
N PRO A 83 16.09 0.19 18.70
CA PRO A 83 16.18 1.62 19.02
C PRO A 83 17.18 2.40 18.15
N ALA A 84 17.62 1.87 16.99
CA ALA A 84 18.65 2.51 16.17
C ALA A 84 18.23 3.92 15.72
N ASP A 85 16.97 4.09 15.32
CA ASP A 85 16.38 5.39 15.00
C ASP A 85 14.90 5.43 15.42
N PRO A 86 14.61 5.83 16.67
CA PRO A 86 13.24 5.86 17.18
C PRO A 86 12.33 6.81 16.41
N ALA A 87 12.87 7.92 15.89
CA ALA A 87 12.08 8.88 15.13
C ALA A 87 11.61 8.27 13.80
N SER A 88 12.53 7.65 13.05
CA SER A 88 12.19 6.95 11.81
C SER A 88 11.27 5.75 12.05
N TYR A 89 11.45 5.04 13.16
CA TYR A 89 10.55 3.95 13.56
C TYR A 89 9.10 4.44 13.75
N TRP A 90 8.89 5.47 14.57
CA TRP A 90 7.56 6.01 14.80
C TRP A 90 6.96 6.66 13.54
N GLN A 91 7.79 7.28 12.70
CA GLN A 91 7.35 7.78 11.40
C GLN A 91 6.89 6.65 10.47
N GLY A 92 7.61 5.52 10.45
CA GLY A 92 7.21 4.32 9.71
C GLY A 92 5.88 3.76 10.21
N MET A 93 5.70 3.69 11.53
CA MET A 93 4.45 3.25 12.15
C MET A 93 3.26 4.18 11.82
N ALA A 94 3.48 5.50 11.88
CA ALA A 94 2.48 6.48 11.47
C ALA A 94 2.10 6.31 9.99
N PHE A 95 3.10 6.18 9.11
CA PHE A 95 2.89 5.94 7.68
C PHE A 95 2.04 4.69 7.43
N VAL A 96 2.37 3.56 8.06
CA VAL A 96 1.59 2.31 7.92
C VAL A 96 0.15 2.49 8.41
N ASN A 97 -0.05 3.18 9.53
CA ASN A 97 -1.38 3.43 10.11
C ASN A 97 -2.25 4.37 9.27
N GLU A 98 -1.67 5.35 8.57
CA GLU A 98 -2.41 6.22 7.64
C GLU A 98 -3.09 5.40 6.53
N TYR A 99 -2.45 4.31 6.08
CA TYR A 99 -3.07 3.40 5.11
C TYR A 99 -4.23 2.59 5.67
N ALA A 100 -4.31 2.38 6.99
CA ALA A 100 -5.40 1.61 7.59
C ALA A 100 -6.76 2.26 7.30
N GLY A 101 -6.84 3.61 7.38
CA GLY A 101 -8.05 4.36 7.03
C GLY A 101 -8.40 4.25 5.55
N LEU A 102 -7.39 4.32 4.67
CA LEU A 102 -7.59 4.13 3.24
C LEU A 102 -8.10 2.72 2.92
N TYR A 103 -7.50 1.67 3.49
CA TYR A 103 -7.98 0.30 3.29
C TYR A 103 -9.36 0.08 3.91
N ALA A 104 -9.71 0.74 5.01
CA ALA A 104 -11.06 0.71 5.56
C ALA A 104 -12.09 1.15 4.50
N ILE A 105 -11.81 2.27 3.84
CA ILE A 105 -12.66 2.80 2.77
C ILE A 105 -12.74 1.81 1.61
N ILE A 106 -11.61 1.29 1.14
CA ILE A 106 -11.60 0.37 -0.01
C ILE A 106 -12.28 -0.97 0.34
N LEU A 107 -12.15 -1.47 1.58
CA LEU A 107 -12.87 -2.66 2.07
C LEU A 107 -14.38 -2.42 2.06
N LEU A 108 -14.83 -1.31 2.66
CA LEU A 108 -16.24 -0.93 2.68
C LEU A 108 -16.81 -0.78 1.26
N GLU A 109 -16.06 -0.15 0.36
CA GLU A 109 -16.44 -0.04 -1.04
C GLU A 109 -16.51 -1.40 -1.72
N GLY A 110 -15.52 -2.28 -1.52
CA GLY A 110 -15.50 -3.63 -2.06
C GLY A 110 -16.67 -4.51 -1.60
N CYS A 111 -17.25 -4.23 -0.43
CA CYS A 111 -18.43 -4.91 0.10
C CYS A 111 -19.74 -4.53 -0.59
N ARG A 112 -19.80 -3.43 -1.35
CA ARG A 112 -21.05 -3.04 -2.03
C ARG A 112 -21.45 -4.10 -3.06
N GLU A 113 -22.74 -4.38 -3.14
CA GLU A 113 -23.33 -5.38 -4.04
C GLU A 113 -22.86 -5.24 -5.49
N VAL A 114 -22.66 -4.00 -5.93
CA VAL A 114 -22.21 -3.67 -7.28
C VAL A 114 -20.81 -4.16 -7.63
N HIS A 115 -19.93 -4.33 -6.64
CA HIS A 115 -18.57 -4.79 -6.87
C HIS A 115 -18.47 -6.32 -6.84
N LYS A 116 -19.56 -7.03 -6.55
CA LYS A 116 -19.61 -8.49 -6.63
C LYS A 116 -19.22 -8.98 -8.03
N GLY A 117 -18.23 -9.87 -8.08
CA GLY A 117 -17.71 -10.43 -9.34
C GLY A 117 -16.70 -9.53 -10.06
N THR A 118 -16.33 -8.38 -9.49
CA THR A 118 -15.29 -7.50 -10.04
C THR A 118 -14.03 -7.55 -9.17
N ILE A 119 -12.90 -7.12 -9.75
CA ILE A 119 -11.62 -7.00 -9.02
C ILE A 119 -11.70 -5.99 -7.86
N PHE A 120 -12.60 -5.00 -7.94
CA PHE A 120 -12.80 -3.98 -6.90
C PHE A 120 -13.34 -4.53 -5.58
N ARG A 121 -13.85 -5.76 -5.57
CA ARG A 121 -14.23 -6.47 -4.34
C ARG A 121 -13.03 -6.86 -3.48
N TYR A 122 -11.84 -6.99 -4.08
CA TYR A 122 -10.66 -7.54 -3.43
C TYR A 122 -9.60 -6.45 -3.21
N PRO A 123 -9.73 -5.63 -2.14
CA PRO A 123 -8.75 -4.58 -1.80
C PRO A 123 -7.35 -5.15 -1.58
N THR A 124 -7.24 -6.43 -1.21
CA THR A 124 -5.99 -7.16 -1.08
C THR A 124 -5.16 -7.16 -2.36
N VAL A 125 -5.78 -7.11 -3.55
CA VAL A 125 -5.02 -7.01 -4.80
C VAL A 125 -4.26 -5.69 -4.86
N LEU A 126 -4.90 -4.58 -4.49
CA LEU A 126 -4.25 -3.27 -4.40
C LEU A 126 -3.20 -3.24 -3.28
N ALA A 127 -3.54 -3.77 -2.10
CA ALA A 127 -2.64 -3.81 -0.95
C ALA A 127 -1.34 -4.59 -1.24
N LEU A 128 -1.46 -5.76 -1.87
CA LEU A 128 -0.32 -6.60 -2.21
C LEU A 128 0.48 -6.03 -3.38
N SER A 129 -0.20 -5.45 -4.38
CA SER A 129 0.49 -4.81 -5.50
C SER A 129 1.27 -3.58 -5.04
N GLY A 130 0.79 -2.90 -4.01
CA GLY A 130 1.43 -1.79 -3.30
C GLY A 130 2.81 -2.06 -2.74
N GLN A 131 3.11 -3.33 -2.46
CA GLN A 131 4.42 -3.76 -1.94
C GLN A 131 5.47 -3.85 -3.06
N PHE A 132 5.04 -4.10 -4.30
CA PHE A 132 5.92 -4.28 -5.46
C PHE A 132 5.97 -3.04 -6.37
N ILE A 133 4.88 -2.28 -6.41
CA ILE A 133 4.77 -0.99 -7.07
C ILE A 133 4.42 -0.01 -5.97
N VAL A 134 5.18 1.08 -5.86
CA VAL A 134 4.94 2.13 -4.86
C VAL A 134 3.43 2.44 -4.81
N ASN A 135 2.80 2.22 -3.65
CA ASN A 135 1.38 2.47 -3.41
C ASN A 135 0.92 3.85 -3.94
N ALA A 136 1.81 4.85 -3.86
CA ALA A 136 1.61 6.19 -4.39
C ALA A 136 1.31 6.21 -5.90
N LEU A 137 1.89 5.33 -6.72
CA LEU A 137 1.59 5.25 -8.17
C LEU A 137 0.30 4.46 -8.46
N LEU A 138 0.03 3.42 -7.66
CA LEU A 138 -1.15 2.58 -7.86
C LEU A 138 -2.45 3.27 -7.45
N ALA A 139 -2.43 4.07 -6.38
CA ALA A 139 -3.64 4.70 -5.87
C ALA A 139 -4.32 5.63 -6.91
N PRO A 140 -3.63 6.57 -7.59
CA PRO A 140 -4.24 7.40 -8.63
C PRO A 140 -4.81 6.58 -9.80
N LEU A 141 -4.12 5.53 -10.23
CA LEU A 141 -4.58 4.64 -11.30
C LEU A 141 -5.84 3.87 -10.87
N TRP A 142 -5.85 3.37 -9.63
CA TRP A 142 -7.00 2.67 -9.06
C TRP A 142 -8.21 3.60 -8.92
N PHE A 143 -8.03 4.81 -8.38
CA PHE A 143 -9.11 5.79 -8.25
C PHE A 143 -9.62 6.29 -9.60
N PHE A 144 -8.73 6.45 -10.58
CA PHE A 144 -9.14 6.74 -11.94
C PHE A 144 -9.95 5.59 -12.54
N ALA A 145 -9.49 4.35 -12.43
CA ALA A 145 -10.26 3.17 -12.85
C ALA A 145 -11.61 3.09 -12.12
N PHE A 146 -11.63 3.36 -10.82
CA PHE A 146 -12.86 3.43 -10.03
C PHE A 146 -13.82 4.49 -10.61
N SER A 147 -13.34 5.69 -10.95
CA SER A 147 -14.17 6.72 -11.60
C SER A 147 -14.75 6.27 -12.95
N LEU A 148 -14.03 5.42 -13.69
CA LEU A 148 -14.44 4.83 -14.98
C LEU A 148 -15.40 3.66 -14.86
N TYR A 149 -15.47 2.96 -13.73
CA TYR A 149 -16.31 1.76 -13.57
C TYR A 149 -17.39 1.84 -12.48
N ALA A 150 -17.28 2.79 -11.55
CA ALA A 150 -18.20 2.98 -10.42
C ALA A 150 -19.60 3.56 -10.77
N HIS A 151 -19.93 3.84 -12.03
CA HIS A 151 -21.28 4.30 -12.43
C HIS A 151 -22.23 3.15 -12.83
N LEU A 152 -21.82 1.88 -12.68
CA LEU A 152 -22.78 0.76 -12.68
C LEU A 152 -23.70 0.76 -11.42
N VAL A 153 -23.51 1.72 -10.51
CA VAL A 153 -23.93 1.63 -9.10
C VAL A 153 -25.04 2.61 -8.70
N THR A 154 -25.08 3.81 -9.30
CA THR A 154 -25.87 4.93 -8.75
C THR A 154 -27.35 4.93 -9.13
N SER A 155 -27.83 3.94 -9.89
CA SER A 155 -29.24 3.82 -10.26
C SER A 155 -30.12 3.15 -9.20
N SER A 156 -29.56 2.59 -8.13
CA SER A 156 -30.34 1.99 -7.03
C SER A 156 -29.69 2.17 -5.65
N PRO A 157 -30.36 2.84 -4.69
CA PRO A 157 -29.89 2.98 -3.30
C PRO A 157 -29.60 1.64 -2.62
N ALA A 158 -30.34 0.59 -2.96
CA ALA A 158 -30.15 -0.75 -2.41
C ALA A 158 -28.82 -1.40 -2.87
N ARG A 159 -28.33 -1.07 -4.07
CA ARG A 159 -27.03 -1.57 -4.58
C ARG A 159 -25.85 -0.72 -4.10
N ALA A 160 -26.13 0.49 -3.62
CA ALA A 160 -25.17 1.33 -2.93
C ALA A 160 -25.10 1.01 -1.43
N ALA A 161 -26.09 0.37 -0.81
CA ALA A 161 -26.05 0.08 0.62
C ALA A 161 -24.93 -0.92 0.97
N ILE A 162 -24.25 -0.67 2.09
CA ILE A 162 -23.32 -1.61 2.74
C ILE A 162 -24.11 -2.30 3.85
N SER A 163 -24.02 -3.62 3.96
CA SER A 163 -24.72 -4.35 5.01
C SER A 163 -24.13 -4.02 6.39
N ALA A 164 -24.96 -4.05 7.43
CA ALA A 164 -24.48 -3.82 8.80
C ALA A 164 -23.41 -4.84 9.21
N SER A 165 -23.52 -6.08 8.73
CA SER A 165 -22.51 -7.13 8.97
C SER A 165 -21.18 -6.82 8.30
N ASP A 166 -21.19 -6.33 7.05
CA ASP A 166 -19.95 -5.97 6.34
C ASP A 166 -19.27 -4.77 7.01
N ALA A 167 -20.06 -3.75 7.37
CA ALA A 167 -19.56 -2.59 8.10
C ALA A 167 -18.95 -2.97 9.46
N ALA A 168 -19.61 -3.87 10.20
CA ALA A 168 -19.11 -4.37 11.48
C ALA A 168 -17.84 -5.23 11.34
N ALA A 169 -17.64 -5.88 10.19
CA ALA A 169 -16.47 -6.73 9.94
C ALA A 169 -15.20 -5.93 9.59
N VAL A 170 -15.32 -4.68 9.13
CA VAL A 170 -14.16 -3.88 8.69
C VAL A 170 -13.19 -3.59 9.84
N LEU A 171 -13.70 -3.12 10.99
CA LEU A 171 -12.85 -2.80 12.14
C LEU A 171 -12.03 -4.01 12.64
N PRO A 172 -12.63 -5.19 12.94
CA PRO A 172 -11.85 -6.35 13.36
C PRO A 172 -10.90 -6.85 12.26
N THR A 173 -11.28 -6.72 10.98
CA THR A 173 -10.38 -7.06 9.86
C THR A 173 -9.14 -6.15 9.84
N LEU A 174 -9.32 -4.84 10.03
CA LEU A 174 -8.21 -3.89 10.11
C LEU A 174 -7.34 -4.15 11.35
N MET A 175 -7.97 -4.41 12.50
CA MET A 175 -7.23 -4.74 13.72
C MET A 175 -6.36 -5.99 13.51
N LEU A 176 -6.92 -7.06 12.94
CA LEU A 176 -6.16 -8.28 12.64
C LEU A 176 -5.09 -8.09 11.55
N ALA A 177 -5.30 -7.18 10.59
CA ALA A 177 -4.30 -6.92 9.56
C ALA A 177 -3.12 -6.07 10.07
N TYR A 178 -3.36 -5.16 11.02
CA TYR A 178 -2.38 -4.16 11.45
C TYR A 178 -1.75 -4.43 12.83
N TYR A 179 -2.51 -4.95 13.81
CA TYR A 179 -2.01 -5.12 15.18
C TYR A 179 -1.04 -6.30 15.38
N PRO A 180 -1.17 -7.45 14.70
CA PRO A 180 -0.19 -8.53 14.86
C PRO A 180 1.20 -8.15 14.35
N ALA A 181 1.27 -7.29 13.33
CA ALA A 181 2.53 -6.79 12.78
C ALA A 181 3.20 -5.76 13.71
N SER A 182 2.43 -4.98 14.47
CA SER A 182 2.97 -3.99 15.41
C SER A 182 3.43 -4.58 16.74
N LEU A 183 2.78 -5.64 17.23
CA LEU A 183 3.18 -6.35 18.46
C LEU A 183 4.47 -7.16 18.30
N ALA A 184 4.77 -7.65 17.10
CA ALA A 184 6.00 -8.40 16.84
C ALA A 184 7.28 -7.52 16.88
N ALA A 185 7.14 -6.19 16.84
CA ALA A 185 8.26 -5.25 16.94
C ALA A 185 8.65 -4.89 18.40
N GLU A 186 7.91 -5.39 19.39
CA GLU A 186 8.16 -5.15 20.82
C GLU A 186 8.82 -6.34 21.56
N PHE A 187 9.16 -7.43 20.86
CA PHE A 187 9.85 -8.62 21.38
C PHE A 187 11.14 -8.92 20.61
#